data_AF-A0A3A4VEK2-F1
#
_entry.id   AF-A0A3A4VEK2-F1
#
_cell.length_a   1.000
_cell.length_b   1.000
_cell.length_c   1.000
_cell.angle_alpha   90.00
_cell.angle_beta   90.00
_cell.angle_gamma   90.00
#
_symmetry.space_group_name_H-M   'P 1'
#
loop_
_entity.id
_entity.type
_entity.pdbx_description
1 polymer ?
#
loop_
_entity_poly.entity_id
_entity_poly.type
_entity_poly.pdbx_seq_one_letter_code
_entity_poly.pdbx_strand_id
1 'polypeptide(L)'
;MNFNKATKLPIILIILMFIAGAIAYPYLSNNIPTHWNAAGKIDSYAAKSFWSVFMAPLICSGLYLLFLFAPMLDPFRKNYEKFKKAYNLMIDFVIGFFSFVFAITLVASINNNFKFDVALNFGLGLLLIVLGNQMSTLRRNWFFGIRVPWTLADDTVWVKTHRLGAKLFVVAGALTCIGAFLPRPYNIWMVMGPIAVFGTISIVYSYLEFRKLHKKEIASSQSSSQ
;
A
#
# COMPACT_ATOMS: atom_id res chain seq x y z
N MET A 1 7.58 8.92 -20.40
CA MET A 1 7.35 7.50 -20.08
C MET A 1 6.50 6.90 -21.19
N ASN A 2 6.94 5.82 -21.85
CA ASN A 2 6.11 5.17 -22.87
C ASN A 2 4.93 4.46 -22.17
N PHE A 3 3.72 5.02 -22.29
CA PHE A 3 2.48 4.51 -21.71
C PHE A 3 2.12 3.09 -22.21
N ASN A 4 2.62 2.71 -23.39
CA ASN A 4 2.43 1.38 -24.00
C ASN A 4 3.05 0.21 -23.21
N LYS A 5 3.73 0.47 -22.08
CA LYS A 5 4.35 -0.56 -21.22
C LYS A 5 3.75 -0.63 -19.82
N ALA A 6 2.66 0.11 -19.54
CA ALA A 6 1.88 -0.10 -18.32
C ALA A 6 1.13 -1.44 -18.44
N THR A 7 0.99 -2.13 -17.32
CA THR A 7 0.20 -3.36 -17.24
C THR A 7 -1.27 -3.04 -17.52
N LYS A 8 -1.97 -3.93 -18.24
CA LYS A 8 -3.41 -3.77 -18.51
C LYS A 8 -4.28 -4.17 -17.30
N LEU A 9 -3.68 -4.84 -16.32
CA LEU A 9 -4.37 -5.39 -15.15
C LEU A 9 -5.18 -4.35 -14.35
N PRO A 10 -4.65 -3.15 -14.02
CA PRO A 10 -5.41 -2.17 -13.25
C PRO A 10 -6.68 -1.71 -13.97
N ILE A 11 -6.59 -1.50 -15.28
CA ILE A 11 -7.72 -1.09 -16.13
C ILE A 11 -8.78 -2.20 -16.15
N ILE A 12 -8.36 -3.45 -16.33
CA ILE A 12 -9.26 -4.61 -16.32
C ILE A 12 -9.97 -4.70 -14.96
N LEU A 13 -9.23 -4.59 -13.86
CA LEU A 13 -9.80 -4.64 -12.51
C LEU A 13 -10.80 -3.51 -12.27
N ILE A 14 -10.49 -2.28 -12.68
CA ILE A 14 -11.40 -1.14 -12.54
C ILE A 14 -12.69 -1.38 -13.35
N ILE A 15 -12.59 -1.83 -14.61
CA ILE A 15 -13.76 -2.17 -15.42
C ILE A 15 -14.58 -3.27 -14.74
N LEU A 16 -13.94 -4.30 -14.23
CA LEU A 16 -14.62 -5.39 -13.50
C LEU A 16 -15.32 -4.89 -12.24
N MET A 17 -14.76 -3.91 -11.52
CA MET A 17 -15.43 -3.30 -10.37
C MET A 17 -16.71 -2.56 -10.79
N PHE A 18 -16.68 -1.80 -11.89
CA PHE A 18 -17.90 -1.15 -12.40
C PHE A 18 -18.95 -2.18 -12.84
N ILE A 19 -18.53 -3.23 -13.55
CA ILE A 19 -19.43 -4.31 -13.98
C ILE A 19 -20.02 -5.04 -12.76
N ALA A 20 -19.19 -5.41 -11.78
CA ALA A 20 -19.64 -6.09 -10.57
C ALA A 20 -20.60 -5.21 -9.75
N GLY A 21 -20.31 -3.91 -9.62
CA GLY A 21 -21.20 -2.95 -8.99
C GLY A 21 -22.56 -2.87 -9.68
N ALA A 22 -22.57 -2.80 -11.02
CA ALA A 22 -23.80 -2.76 -11.82
C ALA A 22 -24.62 -4.05 -11.71
N ILE A 23 -23.97 -5.22 -11.75
CA ILE A 23 -24.63 -6.53 -11.58
C ILE A 23 -25.19 -6.68 -10.17
N ALA A 24 -24.45 -6.25 -9.14
CA ALA A 24 -24.86 -6.37 -7.75
C ALA A 24 -25.97 -5.36 -7.37
N TYR A 25 -26.02 -4.18 -8.00
CA TYR A 25 -26.90 -3.06 -7.64
C TYR A 25 -28.38 -3.44 -7.36
N PRO A 26 -29.03 -4.30 -8.17
CA PRO A 26 -30.42 -4.71 -7.93
C PRO A 26 -30.60 -5.54 -6.65
N TYR A 27 -29.58 -6.29 -6.26
CA TYR A 27 -29.60 -7.21 -5.11
C TYR A 27 -29.13 -6.54 -3.80
N LEU A 28 -28.56 -5.34 -3.89
CA LEU A 28 -28.11 -4.59 -2.71
C LEU A 28 -29.30 -4.05 -1.91
N SER A 29 -29.18 -4.15 -0.58
CA SER A 29 -30.13 -3.56 0.35
C SER A 29 -30.16 -2.03 0.22
N ASN A 30 -31.19 -1.39 0.78
CA ASN A 30 -31.27 0.07 0.78
C ASN A 30 -30.21 0.75 1.66
N ASN A 31 -29.52 -0.01 2.53
CA ASN A 31 -28.46 0.48 3.41
C ASN A 31 -27.15 -0.24 3.08
N ILE A 32 -26.22 0.48 2.45
CA ILE A 32 -24.90 -0.02 2.07
C ILE A 32 -23.94 0.16 3.24
N PRO A 33 -23.30 -0.90 3.75
CA PRO A 33 -22.24 -0.80 4.75
C PRO A 33 -21.09 0.11 4.27
N THR A 34 -20.65 1.04 5.12
CA THR A 34 -19.56 1.98 4.79
C THR A 34 -18.40 1.95 5.77
N HIS A 35 -18.62 1.43 6.98
CA HIS A 35 -17.59 1.31 8.00
C HIS A 35 -17.81 0.04 8.84
N TRP A 36 -16.69 -0.53 9.29
CA TRP A 36 -16.65 -1.65 10.23
C TRP A 36 -15.78 -1.24 11.42
N ASN A 37 -16.29 -1.44 12.63
CA ASN A 37 -15.52 -1.19 13.84
C ASN A 37 -14.41 -2.23 14.07
N ALA A 38 -13.60 -2.03 15.10
CA ALA A 38 -12.56 -2.98 15.51
C ALA A 38 -13.09 -4.38 15.89
N ALA A 39 -14.39 -4.51 16.16
CA ALA A 39 -15.06 -5.77 16.37
C ALA A 39 -15.62 -6.39 15.07
N GLY A 40 -15.23 -5.90 13.90
CA GLY A 40 -15.67 -6.41 12.59
C GLY A 40 -17.18 -6.32 12.36
N LYS A 41 -17.90 -5.50 13.15
CA LYS A 41 -19.32 -5.25 12.97
C LYS A 41 -19.51 -3.97 12.16
N ILE A 42 -20.52 -3.96 11.30
CA ILE A 42 -20.92 -2.76 10.58
C ILE A 42 -21.49 -1.77 11.60
N ASP A 43 -20.94 -0.57 11.65
CA ASP A 43 -21.35 0.52 12.54
C ASP A 43 -21.72 1.81 11.80
N SER A 44 -21.56 1.83 10.47
CA SER A 44 -22.02 2.92 9.60
C SER A 44 -22.58 2.41 8.28
N TYR A 45 -23.62 3.08 7.80
CA TYR A 45 -24.32 2.77 6.55
C TYR A 45 -24.55 4.05 5.72
N ALA A 46 -24.65 3.89 4.40
CA ALA A 46 -25.11 4.91 3.48
C ALA A 46 -26.36 4.44 2.74
N ALA A 47 -27.23 5.39 2.37
CA ALA A 47 -28.37 5.08 1.51
C ALA A 47 -27.91 4.58 0.13
N LYS A 48 -28.55 3.53 -0.37
CA LYS A 48 -28.27 2.97 -1.70
C LYS A 48 -28.45 4.05 -2.76
N SER A 49 -27.36 4.34 -3.43
CA SER A 49 -27.23 5.35 -4.47
C SER A 49 -26.07 5.00 -5.40
N PHE A 50 -26.03 5.65 -6.55
CA PHE A 50 -24.88 5.57 -7.45
C PHE A 50 -23.57 5.84 -6.70
N TRP A 51 -23.50 6.89 -5.89
CA TRP A 51 -22.30 7.24 -5.14
C TRP A 51 -21.90 6.18 -4.12
N SER A 52 -22.84 5.65 -3.34
CA SER A 52 -22.53 4.62 -2.33
C SER A 52 -21.92 3.33 -2.92
N VAL A 53 -22.28 2.98 -4.17
CA VAL A 53 -21.82 1.75 -4.82
C VAL A 53 -20.59 2.01 -5.69
N PHE A 54 -20.56 3.11 -6.44
CA PHE A 54 -19.51 3.37 -7.43
C PHE A 54 -18.40 4.30 -6.95
N MET A 55 -18.45 4.85 -5.74
CA MET A 55 -17.36 5.67 -5.20
C MET A 55 -16.03 4.89 -5.12
N ALA A 56 -16.05 3.64 -4.69
CA ALA A 56 -14.84 2.81 -4.60
C ALA A 56 -14.14 2.61 -5.97
N PRO A 57 -14.82 2.17 -7.06
CA PRO A 57 -14.20 2.10 -8.38
C PRO A 57 -13.80 3.48 -8.94
N LEU A 58 -14.52 4.55 -8.62
CA LEU A 58 -14.12 5.92 -8.99
C LEU A 58 -12.81 6.34 -8.29
N ILE A 59 -12.69 6.09 -6.99
CA ILE A 59 -11.45 6.33 -6.23
C ILE A 59 -10.32 5.50 -6.81
N CYS A 60 -10.55 4.22 -7.12
CA CYS A 60 -9.54 3.36 -7.77
C CYS A 60 -9.10 3.91 -9.13
N SER A 61 -10.05 4.44 -9.91
CA SER A 61 -9.75 5.10 -11.19
C SER A 61 -8.87 6.32 -10.98
N GLY A 62 -9.22 7.18 -10.01
CA GLY A 62 -8.42 8.35 -9.64
C GLY A 62 -7.01 7.97 -9.15
N LEU A 63 -6.89 6.94 -8.31
CA LEU A 63 -5.60 6.41 -7.85
C LEU A 63 -4.75 5.86 -8.99
N TYR A 64 -5.37 5.12 -9.93
CA TYR A 64 -4.66 4.63 -11.10
C TYR A 64 -4.15 5.79 -11.97
N LEU A 65 -4.97 6.81 -12.22
CA LEU A 65 -4.54 8.01 -12.94
C LEU A 65 -3.43 8.75 -12.18
N LEU A 66 -3.54 8.89 -10.86
CA LEU A 66 -2.49 9.47 -10.02
C LEU A 66 -1.16 8.73 -10.24
N PHE A 67 -1.14 7.40 -10.15
CA PHE A 67 0.09 6.63 -10.37
C PHE A 67 0.56 6.62 -11.83
N LEU A 68 -0.35 6.76 -12.79
CA LEU A 68 0.01 6.89 -14.19
C LEU A 68 0.79 8.19 -14.45
N PHE A 69 0.37 9.29 -13.81
CA PHE A 69 0.96 10.62 -13.98
C PHE A 69 2.03 10.98 -12.93
N ALA A 70 2.10 10.24 -11.81
CA ALA A 70 3.07 10.45 -10.75
C ALA A 70 4.53 10.61 -11.23
N PRO A 71 5.06 9.79 -12.16
CA PRO A 71 6.44 9.94 -12.64
C PRO A 71 6.69 11.26 -13.39
N MET A 72 5.64 11.92 -13.88
CA MET A 72 5.75 13.22 -14.57
C MET A 72 5.87 14.38 -13.58
N LEU A 73 5.33 14.21 -12.36
CA LEU A 73 5.36 15.19 -11.28
C LEU A 73 6.60 15.02 -10.38
N ASP A 74 7.28 13.88 -10.46
CA ASP A 74 8.42 13.54 -9.60
C ASP A 74 9.74 14.20 -10.05
N PRO A 75 10.45 14.96 -9.19
CA PRO A 75 11.78 15.50 -9.50
C PRO A 75 12.81 14.43 -9.89
N PHE A 76 12.65 13.21 -9.37
CA PHE A 76 13.47 12.03 -9.64
C PHE A 76 12.92 11.18 -10.80
N ARG A 77 12.12 11.74 -11.73
CA ARG A 77 11.53 11.03 -12.88
C ARG A 77 12.49 10.10 -13.65
N LYS A 78 13.77 10.47 -13.76
CA LYS A 78 14.80 9.67 -14.45
C LYS A 78 15.04 8.31 -13.77
N ASN A 79 14.74 8.18 -12.48
CA ASN A 79 14.92 6.93 -11.74
C ASN A 79 13.86 5.89 -12.10
N TYR A 80 12.67 6.28 -12.58
CA TYR A 80 11.57 5.35 -12.85
C TYR A 80 11.90 4.29 -13.90
N GLU A 81 12.75 4.61 -14.89
CA GLU A 81 13.21 3.61 -15.86
C GLU A 81 14.05 2.50 -15.21
N LYS A 82 14.71 2.77 -14.07
CA LYS A 82 15.55 1.80 -13.34
C LYS A 82 14.73 0.80 -12.51
N PHE A 83 13.48 1.11 -12.16
CA PHE A 83 12.63 0.26 -11.32
C PHE A 83 11.21 0.08 -11.87
N LYS A 84 11.01 0.32 -13.18
CA LYS A 84 9.70 0.29 -13.83
C LYS A 84 8.89 -0.98 -13.56
N LYS A 85 9.54 -2.14 -13.55
CA LYS A 85 8.88 -3.42 -13.26
C LYS A 85 8.30 -3.43 -11.85
N ALA A 86 9.08 -3.03 -10.86
CA ALA A 86 8.63 -2.92 -9.47
C ALA A 86 7.53 -1.86 -9.33
N TYR A 87 7.66 -0.72 -10.01
CA TYR A 87 6.66 0.34 -10.02
C TYR A 87 5.30 -0.15 -10.53
N ASN A 88 5.27 -0.78 -11.71
CA ASN A 88 4.05 -1.35 -12.27
C ASN A 88 3.45 -2.42 -11.35
N LEU A 89 4.29 -3.29 -10.78
CA LEU A 89 3.84 -4.31 -9.85
C LEU A 89 3.21 -3.69 -8.59
N MET A 90 3.78 -2.62 -8.04
CA MET A 90 3.17 -1.90 -6.91
C MET A 90 1.79 -1.35 -7.27
N ILE A 91 1.63 -0.77 -8.47
CA ILE A 91 0.32 -0.27 -8.94
C ILE A 91 -0.67 -1.43 -9.07
N ASP A 92 -0.27 -2.54 -9.70
CA ASP A 92 -1.10 -3.72 -9.88
C ASP A 92 -1.63 -4.25 -8.53
N PHE A 93 -0.77 -4.35 -7.52
CA PHE A 93 -1.15 -4.86 -6.22
C PHE A 93 -1.96 -3.85 -5.39
N VAL A 94 -1.68 -2.55 -5.49
CA VAL A 94 -2.49 -1.52 -4.82
C VAL A 94 -3.89 -1.49 -5.41
N ILE A 95 -4.03 -1.46 -6.73
CA ILE A 95 -5.33 -1.47 -7.40
C ILE A 95 -6.03 -2.82 -7.20
N GLY A 96 -5.30 -3.93 -7.24
CA GLY A 96 -5.79 -5.27 -6.89
C GLY A 96 -6.34 -5.36 -5.48
N PHE A 97 -5.66 -4.77 -4.50
CA PHE A 97 -6.12 -4.73 -3.12
C PHE A 97 -7.42 -3.93 -2.99
N PHE A 98 -7.52 -2.73 -3.58
CA PHE A 98 -8.76 -1.97 -3.51
C PHE A 98 -9.92 -2.63 -4.29
N SER A 99 -9.62 -3.29 -5.41
CA SER A 99 -10.59 -4.12 -6.13
C SER A 99 -11.09 -5.29 -5.27
N PHE A 100 -10.18 -5.94 -4.55
CA PHE A 100 -10.51 -6.97 -3.56
C PHE A 100 -11.38 -6.42 -2.43
N VAL A 101 -11.02 -5.28 -1.82
CA VAL A 101 -11.80 -4.61 -0.77
C VAL A 101 -13.22 -4.30 -1.25
N PHE A 102 -13.35 -3.80 -2.49
CA PHE A 102 -14.65 -3.57 -3.11
C PHE A 102 -15.47 -4.87 -3.26
N ALA A 103 -14.84 -5.94 -3.76
CA ALA A 103 -15.52 -7.23 -3.92
C ALA A 103 -16.02 -7.79 -2.59
N ILE A 104 -15.18 -7.79 -1.54
CA ILE A 104 -15.59 -8.29 -0.21
C ILE A 104 -16.65 -7.38 0.44
N THR A 105 -16.68 -6.09 0.11
CA THR A 105 -17.73 -5.16 0.55
C THR A 105 -19.08 -5.50 -0.08
N LEU A 106 -19.10 -5.81 -1.39
CA LEU A 106 -20.32 -6.26 -2.06
C LEU A 106 -20.84 -7.58 -1.45
N VAL A 107 -19.93 -8.54 -1.19
CA VAL A 107 -20.29 -9.80 -0.54
C VAL A 107 -20.84 -9.56 0.86
N ALA A 108 -20.19 -8.72 1.67
CA ALA A 108 -20.65 -8.37 3.02
C ALA A 108 -22.01 -7.63 3.01
N SER A 109 -22.32 -6.90 1.95
CA SER A 109 -23.61 -6.20 1.79
C SER A 109 -24.77 -7.14 1.50
N ILE A 110 -24.49 -8.34 0.98
CA ILE A 110 -25.48 -9.38 0.66
C ILE A 110 -25.55 -10.43 1.78
N ASN A 111 -24.40 -10.73 2.40
CA ASN A 111 -24.26 -11.76 3.43
C ASN A 111 -23.70 -11.19 4.74
N ASN A 112 -24.58 -10.94 5.70
CA ASN A 112 -24.22 -10.42 7.03
C ASN A 112 -23.33 -11.37 7.85
N ASN A 113 -23.25 -12.66 7.50
CA ASN A 113 -22.39 -13.64 8.19
C ASN A 113 -20.97 -13.69 7.61
N PHE A 114 -20.67 -12.91 6.57
CA PHE A 114 -19.35 -12.87 5.97
C PHE A 114 -18.33 -12.26 6.95
N LYS A 115 -17.23 -12.97 7.19
CA LYS A 115 -16.12 -12.54 8.07
C LYS A 115 -15.25 -11.49 7.36
N PHE A 116 -15.82 -10.29 7.19
CA PHE A 116 -15.19 -9.18 6.47
C PHE A 116 -13.81 -8.82 7.05
N ASP A 117 -13.69 -8.77 8.37
CA ASP A 117 -12.45 -8.43 9.07
C ASP A 117 -11.33 -9.42 8.79
N VAL A 118 -11.62 -10.73 8.79
CA VAL A 118 -10.65 -11.78 8.46
C VAL A 118 -10.17 -11.62 7.01
N ALA A 119 -11.10 -11.45 6.07
CA ALA A 119 -10.76 -11.28 4.65
C ALA A 119 -9.93 -10.02 4.40
N LEU A 120 -10.33 -8.88 4.98
CA LEU A 120 -9.64 -7.61 4.85
C LEU A 120 -8.22 -7.69 5.43
N ASN A 121 -8.07 -8.18 6.66
CA ASN A 121 -6.78 -8.28 7.33
C ASN A 121 -5.83 -9.24 6.59
N PHE A 122 -6.34 -10.37 6.12
CA PHE A 122 -5.54 -11.31 5.34
C PHE A 122 -5.08 -10.69 4.01
N GLY A 123 -5.98 -10.03 3.28
CA GLY A 123 -5.64 -9.31 2.04
C GLY A 123 -4.63 -8.18 2.28
N LEU A 124 -4.74 -7.45 3.38
CA LEU A 124 -3.78 -6.41 3.77
C LEU A 124 -2.40 -7.01 4.06
N GLY A 125 -2.34 -8.15 4.75
CA GLY A 125 -1.09 -8.85 5.02
C GLY A 125 -0.39 -9.28 3.73
N LEU A 126 -1.12 -9.83 2.76
CA LEU A 126 -0.59 -10.17 1.44
C LEU A 126 -0.08 -8.93 0.69
N LEU A 127 -0.82 -7.83 0.73
CA LEU A 127 -0.37 -6.56 0.15
C LEU A 127 0.97 -6.12 0.78
N LEU A 128 1.08 -6.13 2.11
CA LEU A 128 2.31 -5.74 2.81
C LEU A 128 3.50 -6.65 2.45
N ILE A 129 3.28 -7.96 2.30
CA ILE A 129 4.32 -8.90 1.86
C ILE A 129 4.84 -8.51 0.47
N VAL A 130 3.93 -8.26 -0.47
CA VAL A 130 4.32 -7.95 -1.85
C VAL A 130 5.00 -6.58 -1.94
N LEU A 131 4.44 -5.56 -1.30
CA LEU A 131 5.05 -4.24 -1.25
C LEU A 131 6.42 -4.28 -0.59
N GLY A 132 6.55 -4.99 0.53
CA GLY A 132 7.81 -5.23 1.22
C GLY A 132 8.85 -5.88 0.32
N ASN A 133 8.49 -6.94 -0.39
CA ASN A 133 9.40 -7.61 -1.33
C ASN A 133 9.91 -6.65 -2.43
N GLN A 134 9.07 -5.74 -2.90
CA GLN A 134 9.47 -4.75 -3.91
C GLN A 134 10.30 -3.58 -3.35
N MET A 135 10.20 -3.26 -2.05
CA MET A 135 10.89 -2.09 -1.45
C MET A 135 12.38 -2.03 -1.81
N SER A 136 13.10 -3.14 -1.73
CA SER A 136 14.55 -3.19 -1.98
C SER A 136 14.96 -2.84 -3.41
N THR A 137 14.03 -2.90 -4.36
CA THR A 137 14.26 -2.60 -5.78
C THR A 137 13.97 -1.14 -6.12
N LEU A 138 13.27 -0.43 -5.22
CA LEU A 138 12.87 0.95 -5.44
C LEU A 138 14.10 1.86 -5.51
N ARG A 139 14.03 2.81 -6.44
CA ARG A 139 14.95 3.95 -6.47
C ARG A 139 14.26 5.16 -5.86
N ARG A 140 15.06 6.12 -5.44
CA ARG A 140 14.59 7.38 -4.86
C ARG A 140 13.51 8.00 -5.74
N ASN A 141 12.36 8.22 -5.12
CA ASN A 141 11.14 8.74 -5.72
C ASN A 141 10.26 9.35 -4.62
N TRP A 142 9.25 10.11 -5.00
CA TRP A 142 8.34 10.85 -4.12
C TRP A 142 7.03 10.13 -3.83
N PHE A 143 6.75 8.94 -4.39
CA PHE A 143 5.44 8.29 -4.26
C PHE A 143 5.46 7.00 -3.43
N PHE A 144 6.44 6.13 -3.65
CA PHE A 144 6.55 4.81 -3.05
C PHE A 144 7.78 4.67 -2.16
N GLY A 145 7.61 3.98 -1.04
CA GLY A 145 8.67 3.65 -0.10
C GLY A 145 8.69 4.52 1.16
N ILE A 146 9.78 4.41 1.92
CA ILE A 146 10.05 5.12 3.17
C ILE A 146 10.65 6.48 2.81
N ARG A 147 9.79 7.49 2.69
CA ARG A 147 10.11 8.82 2.16
C ARG A 147 10.26 9.85 3.28
N VAL A 148 11.37 9.77 4.01
CA VAL A 148 11.73 10.72 5.07
C VAL A 148 12.90 11.59 4.58
N PRO A 149 13.14 12.78 5.17
CA PRO A 149 14.15 13.71 4.66
C PRO A 149 15.52 13.05 4.40
N TRP A 150 15.94 12.15 5.29
CA TRP A 150 17.21 11.42 5.19
C TRP A 150 17.30 10.48 3.99
N THR A 151 16.22 9.75 3.68
CA THR A 151 16.20 8.81 2.54
C THR A 151 16.07 9.55 1.22
N LEU A 152 15.41 10.72 1.20
CA LEU A 152 15.32 11.56 0.01
C LEU A 152 16.60 12.35 -0.27
N ALA A 153 17.40 12.63 0.76
CA ALA A 153 18.67 13.34 0.61
C ALA A 153 19.76 12.46 -0.03
N ASP A 154 19.87 11.19 0.36
CA ASP A 154 21.00 10.32 -0.01
C ASP A 154 20.56 8.95 -0.58
N ASP A 155 21.09 8.58 -1.76
CA ASP A 155 20.74 7.34 -2.46
C ASP A 155 21.26 6.07 -1.73
N THR A 156 22.37 6.16 -1.00
CA THR A 156 22.90 5.06 -0.19
C THR A 156 22.01 4.80 1.02
N VAL A 157 21.57 5.86 1.72
CA VAL A 157 20.60 5.78 2.83
C VAL A 157 19.28 5.23 2.32
N TRP A 158 18.81 5.66 1.15
CA TRP A 158 17.62 5.11 0.50
C TRP A 158 17.73 3.59 0.34
N VAL A 159 18.79 3.09 -0.31
CA VAL A 159 18.97 1.66 -0.60
C VAL A 159 19.06 0.85 0.69
N LYS A 160 19.85 1.29 1.66
CA LYS A 160 20.01 0.57 2.95
C LYS A 160 18.69 0.50 3.71
N THR A 161 17.98 1.62 3.82
CA THR A 161 16.70 1.72 4.54
C THR A 161 15.65 0.84 3.89
N HIS A 162 15.54 0.85 2.56
CA HIS A 162 14.57 0.04 1.83
C HIS A 162 14.92 -1.45 1.82
N ARG A 163 16.20 -1.82 1.92
CA ARG A 163 16.61 -3.23 2.10
C ARG A 163 16.19 -3.78 3.47
N LEU A 164 16.32 -2.97 4.52
CA LEU A 164 15.81 -3.33 5.84
C LEU A 164 14.27 -3.33 5.84
N GLY A 165 13.67 -2.27 5.33
CA GLY A 165 12.22 -2.10 5.20
C GLY A 165 11.57 -3.25 4.44
N ALA A 166 12.22 -3.79 3.39
CA ALA A 166 11.72 -4.93 2.66
C ALA A 166 11.48 -6.15 3.56
N LYS A 167 12.47 -6.51 4.39
CA LYS A 167 12.35 -7.62 5.33
C LYS A 167 11.29 -7.35 6.39
N LEU A 168 11.31 -6.15 6.95
CA LEU A 168 10.37 -5.78 8.01
C LEU A 168 8.92 -5.79 7.51
N PHE A 169 8.63 -5.22 6.33
CA PHE A 169 7.29 -5.22 5.75
C PHE A 169 6.81 -6.63 5.41
N VAL A 170 7.69 -7.51 4.91
CA VAL A 170 7.35 -8.92 4.68
C VAL A 170 6.98 -9.61 6.00
N VAL A 171 7.76 -9.40 7.06
CA VAL A 171 7.45 -9.95 8.39
C VAL A 171 6.15 -9.36 8.94
N ALA A 172 5.93 -8.05 8.84
CA ALA A 172 4.67 -7.42 9.27
C ALA A 172 3.46 -7.98 8.51
N GLY A 173 3.59 -8.15 7.20
CA GLY A 173 2.53 -8.74 6.39
C GLY A 173 2.25 -10.19 6.76
N ALA A 174 3.29 -11.00 7.01
CA ALA A 174 3.12 -12.37 7.49
C ALA A 174 2.45 -12.44 8.87
N LEU A 175 2.87 -11.61 9.82
CA LEU A 175 2.23 -11.47 11.13
C LEU A 175 0.78 -11.01 10.99
N THR A 176 0.49 -10.09 10.07
CA THR A 176 -0.87 -9.63 9.77
C THR A 176 -1.74 -10.76 9.20
N CYS A 177 -1.22 -11.58 8.28
CA CYS A 177 -1.92 -12.75 7.75
C CYS A 177 -2.26 -13.76 8.86
N ILE A 178 -1.30 -14.04 9.75
CA ILE A 178 -1.52 -14.94 10.90
C ILE A 178 -2.55 -14.32 11.85
N GLY A 179 -2.39 -13.03 12.15
CA GLY A 179 -3.27 -12.25 13.01
C GLY A 179 -4.71 -12.19 12.54
N ALA A 180 -4.95 -12.25 11.22
CA ALA A 180 -6.29 -12.24 10.64
C ALA A 180 -7.17 -13.39 11.17
N PHE A 181 -6.58 -14.53 11.56
CA PHE A 181 -7.31 -15.69 12.07
C PHE A 181 -7.35 -15.77 13.61
N LEU A 182 -6.68 -14.86 14.31
CA LEU A 182 -6.69 -14.84 15.76
C LEU A 182 -8.01 -14.27 16.32
N PRO A 183 -8.42 -14.69 17.52
CA PRO A 183 -9.57 -14.10 18.18
C PRO A 183 -9.32 -12.62 18.51
N ARG A 184 -10.40 -11.87 18.63
CA ARG A 184 -10.34 -10.47 19.07
C ARG A 184 -9.98 -10.41 20.57
N PRO A 185 -9.21 -9.40 21.02
CA PRO A 185 -8.68 -8.26 20.25
C PRO A 185 -7.30 -8.52 19.63
N TYR A 186 -6.77 -9.74 19.66
CA TYR A 186 -5.40 -10.01 19.19
C TYR A 186 -5.21 -9.74 17.70
N ASN A 187 -6.26 -9.93 16.88
CA ASN A 187 -6.25 -9.65 15.46
C ASN A 187 -5.83 -8.20 15.11
N ILE A 188 -6.42 -7.19 15.76
CA ILE A 188 -6.13 -5.78 15.49
C ILE A 188 -4.71 -5.41 15.91
N TRP A 189 -4.24 -5.93 17.04
CA TRP A 189 -2.88 -5.69 17.51
C TRP A 189 -1.82 -6.33 16.60
N MET A 190 -2.14 -7.47 15.99
CA MET A 190 -1.26 -8.12 15.02
C MET A 190 -1.20 -7.42 13.66
N VAL A 191 -2.18 -6.56 13.35
CA VAL A 191 -2.11 -5.66 12.20
C VAL A 191 -1.34 -4.39 12.57
N MET A 192 -1.78 -3.69 13.61
CA MET A 192 -1.26 -2.36 13.95
C MET A 192 0.15 -2.41 14.55
N GLY A 193 0.41 -3.39 15.41
CA GLY A 193 1.67 -3.53 16.15
C GLY A 193 2.88 -3.64 15.21
N PRO A 194 2.95 -4.63 14.31
CA PRO A 194 4.06 -4.77 13.38
C PRO A 194 4.24 -3.55 12.48
N ILE A 195 3.15 -2.96 11.96
CA ILE A 195 3.23 -1.76 11.11
C ILE A 195 3.84 -0.59 11.88
N ALA A 196 3.37 -0.34 13.10
CA ALA A 196 3.85 0.77 13.94
C ALA A 196 5.31 0.57 14.36
N VAL A 197 5.65 -0.61 14.88
CA VAL A 197 7.01 -0.93 15.35
C VAL A 197 7.98 -0.89 14.19
N PHE A 198 7.68 -1.58 13.08
CA PHE A 198 8.61 -1.67 11.96
C PHE A 198 8.70 -0.39 11.15
N GLY A 199 7.61 0.36 11.02
CA GLY A 199 7.65 1.71 10.47
C GLY A 199 8.57 2.62 11.28
N THR A 200 8.46 2.57 12.61
CA THR A 200 9.34 3.32 13.52
C THR A 200 10.80 2.90 13.38
N ILE A 201 11.08 1.59 13.36
CA ILE A 201 12.45 1.06 13.15
C ILE A 201 13.02 1.55 11.82
N SER A 202 12.25 1.50 10.74
CA SER A 202 12.67 1.98 9.42
C SER A 202 13.03 3.46 9.43
N ILE A 203 12.24 4.30 10.09
CA ILE A 203 12.51 5.74 10.20
C ILE A 203 13.77 6.00 11.04
N VAL A 204 13.86 5.40 12.23
CA VAL A 204 15.02 5.55 13.13
C VAL A 204 16.30 5.08 12.45
N TYR A 205 16.26 3.91 11.81
CA TYR A 205 17.40 3.36 11.07
C TYR A 205 17.87 4.31 9.96
N SER A 206 16.94 4.93 9.22
CA SER A 206 17.30 5.87 8.16
C SER A 206 18.05 7.09 8.68
N TYR A 207 17.64 7.63 9.85
CA TYR A 207 18.33 8.74 10.50
C TYR A 207 19.74 8.36 10.96
N LEU A 208 19.87 7.20 11.62
CA LEU A 208 21.15 6.72 12.13
C LEU A 208 22.15 6.49 10.99
N GLU A 209 21.70 5.89 9.89
CA GLU A 209 22.55 5.61 8.73
C GLU A 209 22.97 6.92 8.02
N PHE A 210 22.05 7.88 7.89
CA PHE A 210 22.35 9.21 7.35
C PHE A 210 23.41 9.93 8.19
N ARG A 211 23.22 9.98 9.51
CA ARG A 211 24.19 10.61 10.43
C ARG A 211 25.56 9.95 10.36
N LYS A 212 25.60 8.62 10.23
CA LYS A 212 26.85 7.85 10.15
C LYS A 212 27.63 8.15 8.87
N LEU A 213 26.96 8.30 7.73
CA LEU A 213 27.60 8.56 6.44
C LEU A 213 28.16 10.00 6.39
N HIS A 214 27.34 11.00 6.71
CA HIS A 214 27.80 12.39 6.63
C HIS A 214 28.78 12.80 7.74
N LYS A 215 28.78 12.12 8.90
CA LYS A 215 29.86 12.31 9.89
C LYS A 215 31.21 11.80 9.38
N LYS A 216 31.22 10.70 8.62
CA LYS A 216 32.46 10.14 8.04
C LYS A 216 33.03 11.03 6.93
N GLU A 217 32.17 11.60 6.10
CA GLU A 217 32.60 12.51 5.03
C GLU A 217 33.36 13.73 5.59
N ILE A 218 32.82 14.34 6.65
CA ILE A 218 33.46 15.48 7.34
C ILE A 218 34.83 15.08 7.93
N ALA A 219 34.93 13.90 8.53
CA ALA A 219 36.20 13.43 9.09
C ALA A 219 37.26 13.14 8.00
N SER A 220 36.84 12.57 6.85
CA SER A 220 37.76 12.25 5.74
C SER A 220 38.26 13.49 4.99
N SER A 221 37.44 14.53 4.83
CA SER A 221 37.86 15.77 4.16
C SER A 221 38.87 16.57 4.99
N GLN A 222 38.77 16.49 6.32
CA GLN A 222 39.73 17.09 7.24
C GLN A 222 41.09 16.37 7.24
N SER A 223 41.13 15.05 7.05
CA SER A 223 42.40 14.30 6.98
C SER A 223 43.13 14.41 5.65
N SER A 224 42.44 14.69 4.54
CA SER A 224 43.05 14.83 3.21
C SER A 224 43.56 16.23 2.89
N SER A 225 43.30 17.20 3.79
CA SER A 225 43.75 18.60 3.67
C SER A 225 44.95 18.93 4.57
N GLN A 226 45.48 17.93 5.27
CA GLN A 226 46.76 17.96 6.00
C GLN A 226 47.80 17.15 5.23
#